data_AF-A0A168EG42-F1
#
_entry.id   AF-A0A168EG42-F1
#
_cell.length_a   1.000
_cell.length_b   1.000
_cell.length_c   1.000
_cell.angle_alpha   90.00
_cell.angle_beta   90.00
_cell.angle_gamma   90.00
#
_symmetry.space_group_name_H-M   'P 1'
#
loop_
_entity.id
_entity.type
_entity.pdbx_description
1 polymer ?
#
loop_
_entity_poly.entity_id
_entity_poly.type
_entity_poly.pdbx_seq_one_letter_code
_entity_poly.pdbx_strand_id
1 'polypeptide(L)'
;MANVDLGRYRKIVQLFWDPEPSNDPVLDQPVWCLGQSYKLHKGQKPRVSGQEHNSNSLGEYATATAVTTPAQSKAIDVPPSNAPDTPPQSTGGSFSSTGRNERDDDNGWPQKFVTDFDSRFWMTYRNEFKLIPRSMDPKAASSMSLPMRIRYQLGDQGGFSSDSGWGCMIRSGQSLLANAIGMVRLGREWRRGQRKEEEIELLRMFADDPAAPYSIHNFVEYGSSRCGKYPGEWFGPSATSQCIKALTDKHEPDMRVYMTQDSPDVYEDSFIATAKSDNGIFKPTIILISTRLGIDKITQVYWEALISALQMPQSIGIAG
;
A
#
# COMPACT_ATOMS: atom_id res chain seq x y z
N MET A 1 -3.90 -48.52 -0.13
CA MET A 1 -4.80 -47.44 -0.58
C MET A 1 -4.00 -46.16 -0.58
N ALA A 2 -3.92 -45.47 -1.72
CA ALA A 2 -3.11 -44.28 -1.88
C ALA A 2 -3.57 -43.17 -0.94
N ASN A 3 -2.62 -42.56 -0.22
CA ASN A 3 -2.84 -41.34 0.54
C ASN A 3 -3.18 -40.23 -0.46
N VAL A 4 -4.46 -39.92 -0.60
CA VAL A 4 -4.92 -38.81 -1.42
C VAL A 4 -4.52 -37.52 -0.70
N ASP A 5 -3.66 -36.73 -1.35
CA ASP A 5 -3.19 -35.43 -0.85
C ASP A 5 -4.35 -34.42 -0.77
N LEU A 6 -5.00 -34.39 0.40
CA LEU A 6 -6.12 -33.51 0.76
C LEU A 6 -5.73 -32.02 0.75
N GLY A 7 -4.43 -31.69 0.74
CA GLY A 7 -3.95 -30.30 0.69
C GLY A 7 -4.32 -29.58 -0.61
N ARG A 8 -4.35 -30.31 -1.73
CA ARG A 8 -4.71 -29.75 -3.05
C ARG A 8 -6.20 -29.45 -3.16
N TYR A 9 -7.04 -30.30 -2.58
CA TYR A 9 -8.50 -30.12 -2.54
C TYR A 9 -8.91 -28.98 -1.59
N ARG A 10 -8.20 -28.81 -0.45
CA ARG A 10 -8.46 -27.69 0.48
C ARG A 10 -8.25 -26.32 -0.17
N LYS A 11 -7.23 -26.18 -1.02
CA LYS A 11 -6.99 -24.94 -1.79
C LYS A 11 -8.06 -24.68 -2.85
N ILE A 12 -8.55 -25.72 -3.52
CA ILE A 12 -9.63 -25.60 -4.52
C ILE A 12 -10.94 -25.20 -3.82
N VAL A 13 -11.25 -25.82 -2.66
CA VAL A 13 -12.43 -25.49 -1.87
C VAL A 13 -12.36 -24.06 -1.31
N GLN A 14 -11.20 -23.61 -0.84
CA GLN A 14 -11.00 -22.20 -0.45
C GLN A 14 -11.16 -21.23 -1.62
N LEU A 15 -10.74 -21.60 -2.84
CA LEU A 15 -10.91 -20.75 -4.02
C LEU A 15 -12.39 -20.52 -4.40
N PHE A 16 -13.25 -21.51 -4.13
CA PHE A 16 -14.70 -21.43 -4.39
C PHE A 16 -15.50 -20.91 -3.18
N TRP A 17 -14.90 -20.85 -2.00
CA TRP A 17 -15.56 -20.58 -0.73
C TRP A 17 -14.72 -19.65 0.15
N ASP A 18 -14.08 -18.64 -0.44
CA ASP A 18 -13.45 -17.56 0.32
C ASP A 18 -14.56 -16.54 0.59
N PRO A 19 -15.19 -16.55 1.79
CA PRO A 19 -16.20 -15.55 2.11
C PRO A 19 -15.56 -14.16 2.04
N GLU A 20 -16.30 -13.18 1.53
CA GLU A 20 -15.81 -11.81 1.53
C GLU A 20 -15.42 -11.39 2.96
N PRO A 21 -14.28 -10.71 3.15
CA PRO A 21 -13.89 -10.21 4.45
C PRO A 21 -15.01 -9.35 5.04
N SER A 22 -15.48 -9.73 6.22
CA SER A 22 -16.47 -8.99 6.99
C SER A 22 -15.84 -8.45 8.26
N ASN A 23 -16.18 -7.22 8.63
CA ASN A 23 -15.79 -6.70 9.94
C ASN A 23 -16.80 -7.19 10.99
N ASP A 24 -16.30 -7.78 12.08
CA ASP A 24 -17.15 -8.29 13.15
C ASP A 24 -17.82 -7.12 13.91
N PRO A 25 -19.14 -6.90 13.75
CA PRO A 25 -19.82 -5.76 14.33
C PRO A 25 -20.09 -5.92 15.83
N VAL A 26 -19.79 -7.10 16.40
CA VAL A 26 -19.91 -7.42 17.83
C VAL A 26 -18.60 -7.08 18.55
N LEU A 27 -17.45 -7.46 17.97
CA LEU A 27 -16.14 -7.11 18.51
C LEU A 27 -15.81 -5.63 18.33
N ASP A 28 -16.29 -5.01 17.23
CA ASP A 28 -16.11 -3.58 16.89
C ASP A 28 -14.66 -3.09 17.09
N GLN A 29 -13.70 -3.91 16.67
CA GLN A 29 -12.30 -3.51 16.69
C GLN A 29 -12.08 -2.40 15.66
N PRO A 30 -11.23 -1.40 15.97
CA PRO A 30 -10.94 -0.32 15.05
C PRO A 30 -10.26 -0.88 13.79
N VAL A 31 -10.82 -0.55 12.63
CA VAL A 31 -10.23 -0.83 11.33
C VAL A 31 -9.28 0.30 10.96
N TRP A 32 -8.10 -0.05 10.45
CA TRP A 32 -7.08 0.93 10.09
C TRP A 32 -6.86 0.97 8.57
N CYS A 33 -6.74 2.18 8.03
CA CYS A 33 -6.27 2.41 6.67
C CYS A 33 -5.16 3.46 6.74
N LEU A 34 -3.91 3.12 6.39
CA LEU A 34 -2.78 4.05 6.29
C LEU A 34 -2.75 5.12 7.40
N GLY A 35 -2.67 4.70 8.66
CA GLY A 35 -2.63 5.58 9.84
C GLY A 35 -3.95 6.17 10.33
N GLN A 36 -5.06 5.98 9.62
CA GLN A 36 -6.40 6.42 10.05
C GLN A 36 -7.19 5.28 10.65
N SER A 37 -7.85 5.54 11.79
CA SER A 37 -8.66 4.57 12.53
C SER A 37 -10.15 4.82 12.33
N TYR A 38 -10.91 3.74 12.12
CA TYR A 38 -12.34 3.77 11.88
C TYR A 38 -13.05 2.78 12.80
N LYS A 39 -14.14 3.22 13.43
CA LYS A 39 -15.01 2.39 14.29
C LYS A 39 -16.43 2.42 13.77
N LEU A 40 -17.20 1.35 13.99
CA LEU A 40 -18.64 1.40 13.76
C LEU A 40 -19.23 2.39 14.77
N HIS A 41 -19.97 3.38 14.31
CA HIS A 41 -20.66 4.30 15.22
C HIS A 41 -21.82 3.55 15.90
N LYS A 42 -21.53 2.80 16.97
CA LYS A 42 -22.50 2.33 17.96
C LYS A 42 -22.39 3.14 19.27
N GLY A 43 -21.95 4.39 19.18
CA GLY A 43 -22.08 5.35 20.28
C GLY A 43 -23.55 5.74 20.42
N GLN A 44 -24.13 5.48 21.59
CA GLN A 44 -25.49 5.87 21.99
C GLN A 44 -25.89 7.22 21.39
N LYS A 45 -26.99 7.27 20.64
CA LYS A 45 -27.69 8.55 20.45
C LYS A 45 -27.95 9.10 21.85
N PRO A 46 -27.50 10.31 22.21
CA PRO A 46 -28.06 10.97 23.37
C PRO A 46 -29.56 11.01 23.13
N ARG A 47 -30.35 10.44 24.05
CA ARG A 47 -31.78 10.73 24.09
C ARG A 47 -31.90 12.23 24.23
N VAL A 48 -32.24 12.91 23.15
CA VAL A 48 -32.69 14.30 23.19
C VAL A 48 -34.06 14.25 23.87
N SER A 49 -34.07 14.28 25.19
CA SER A 49 -35.23 14.77 25.92
C SER A 49 -35.28 16.27 25.65
N GLY A 50 -36.24 16.67 24.83
CA GLY A 50 -36.50 18.07 24.55
C GLY A 50 -36.80 18.81 25.84
N GLN A 51 -36.04 19.86 26.11
CA GLN A 51 -36.50 21.00 26.86
C GLN A 51 -35.77 22.22 26.32
N GLU A 52 -36.55 23.07 25.65
CA GLU A 52 -36.20 24.43 25.29
C GLU A 52 -35.79 25.19 26.55
N HIS A 53 -34.71 25.96 26.51
CA HIS A 53 -34.71 27.32 27.03
C HIS A 53 -33.55 28.14 26.47
N ASN A 54 -33.95 29.31 25.97
CA ASN A 54 -33.17 30.45 25.50
C ASN A 54 -32.18 30.98 26.56
N SER A 55 -30.95 31.35 26.13
CA SER A 55 -30.36 32.67 26.43
C SER A 55 -28.96 32.85 25.81
N ASN A 56 -28.76 34.03 25.21
CA ASN A 56 -27.52 34.59 24.70
C ASN A 56 -26.39 34.70 25.75
N SER A 57 -25.13 34.51 25.33
CA SER A 57 -24.01 35.41 25.70
C SER A 57 -22.78 35.22 24.81
N LEU A 58 -22.21 36.34 24.37
CA LEU A 58 -20.89 36.50 23.76
C LEU A 58 -19.75 36.32 24.77
N GLY A 59 -18.56 36.00 24.26
CA GLY A 59 -17.26 35.97 24.95
C GLY A 59 -16.73 34.53 25.07
N GLU A 60 -15.47 34.18 24.88
CA GLU A 60 -14.22 34.92 24.67
C GLU A 60 -13.17 33.87 24.25
N TYR A 61 -12.15 34.28 23.50
CA TYR A 61 -11.00 33.43 23.18
C TYR A 61 -10.19 33.13 24.44
N ALA A 62 -9.96 31.86 24.75
CA ALA A 62 -8.99 31.45 25.77
C ALA A 62 -8.14 30.28 25.27
N THR A 63 -6.89 30.62 24.94
CA THR A 63 -5.75 29.74 24.74
C THR A 63 -5.46 29.00 26.04
N ALA A 64 -5.49 27.66 26.03
CA ALA A 64 -5.06 26.85 27.16
C ALA A 64 -3.96 25.88 26.73
N THR A 65 -2.72 26.29 27.00
CA THR A 65 -1.53 25.46 27.07
C THR A 65 -1.72 24.46 28.22
N ALA A 66 -1.73 23.16 27.93
CA ALA A 66 -1.71 22.12 28.95
C ALA A 66 -0.46 21.25 28.78
N VAL A 67 0.54 21.54 29.61
CA VAL A 67 1.63 20.64 29.96
C VAL A 67 1.02 19.45 30.69
N THR A 68 1.30 18.22 30.24
CA THR A 68 0.97 17.01 31.00
C THR A 68 2.14 16.03 30.97
N THR A 69 2.70 15.83 32.15
CA THR A 69 3.72 14.83 32.52
C THR A 69 3.17 13.40 32.29
N PRO A 70 4.00 12.38 31.97
CA PRO A 70 3.52 11.07 31.56
C PRO A 70 2.97 10.27 32.75
N ALA A 71 1.72 9.85 32.68
CA ALA A 71 1.15 8.88 33.60
C ALA A 71 1.54 7.46 33.19
N GLN A 72 1.93 6.68 34.19
CA GLN A 72 2.43 5.31 34.09
C GLN A 72 1.47 4.35 33.37
N SER A 73 2.10 3.47 32.60
CA SER A 73 1.61 2.29 31.91
C SER A 73 0.46 1.54 32.59
N LYS A 74 -0.68 1.43 31.89
CA LYS A 74 -1.61 0.31 32.05
C LYS A 74 -1.36 -0.68 30.92
N ALA A 75 -1.21 -1.95 31.29
CA ALA A 75 -1.07 -3.08 30.39
C ALA A 75 -2.22 -3.10 29.36
N ILE A 76 -1.87 -3.27 28.08
CA ILE A 76 -2.82 -3.44 26.98
C ILE A 76 -2.98 -4.95 26.76
N ASP A 77 -4.22 -5.41 26.68
CA ASP A 77 -4.61 -6.81 26.53
C ASP A 77 -4.05 -7.44 25.24
N VAL A 78 -3.57 -8.67 25.39
CA VAL A 78 -3.06 -9.54 24.33
C VAL A 78 -4.15 -9.80 23.28
N PRO A 79 -3.86 -9.74 21.96
CA PRO A 79 -4.86 -10.01 20.93
C PRO A 79 -5.35 -11.47 20.98
N PRO A 80 -6.62 -11.75 20.62
CA PRO A 80 -7.16 -13.09 20.67
C PRO A 80 -6.39 -14.06 19.75
N SER A 81 -6.12 -15.25 20.28
CA SER A 81 -5.33 -16.38 19.75
C SER A 81 -5.83 -17.00 18.41
N ASN A 82 -6.67 -16.31 17.64
CA ASN A 82 -7.30 -16.85 16.42
C ASN A 82 -6.87 -16.13 15.13
N ALA A 83 -5.81 -15.31 15.16
CA ALA A 83 -5.18 -14.88 13.92
C ALA A 83 -4.59 -16.12 13.22
N PRO A 84 -4.94 -16.41 11.96
CA PRO A 84 -4.30 -17.50 11.23
C PRO A 84 -2.78 -17.25 11.19
N ASP A 85 -1.98 -18.31 11.43
CA ASP A 85 -0.58 -18.33 10.98
C ASP A 85 -0.57 -17.80 9.55
N THR A 86 0.17 -16.70 9.32
CA THR A 86 0.31 -15.93 8.07
C THR A 86 -0.47 -16.49 6.88
N PRO A 87 -1.42 -15.74 6.26
CA PRO A 87 -2.24 -16.26 5.17
C PRO A 87 -1.39 -17.01 4.14
N PRO A 88 -1.77 -18.24 3.73
CA PRO A 88 -1.04 -18.93 2.68
C PRO A 88 -1.01 -18.02 1.44
N GLN A 89 0.18 -17.90 0.81
CA GLN A 89 0.46 -17.09 -0.39
C GLN A 89 -0.74 -16.32 -0.92
N SER A 90 -0.85 -15.04 -0.57
CA SER A 90 -1.92 -14.15 -1.03
C SER A 90 -2.00 -14.15 -2.56
N THR A 91 -2.93 -14.92 -3.12
CA THR A 91 -3.31 -14.77 -4.52
C THR A 91 -4.18 -13.54 -4.61
N GLY A 92 -3.76 -12.56 -5.44
CA GLY A 92 -4.47 -11.29 -5.60
C GLY A 92 -5.94 -11.52 -5.99
N GLY A 93 -6.84 -11.32 -5.03
CA GLY A 93 -8.27 -11.22 -5.27
C GLY A 93 -8.54 -9.93 -6.04
N SER A 94 -9.15 -10.04 -7.22
CA SER A 94 -9.72 -8.88 -7.90
C SER A 94 -10.99 -8.48 -7.19
N PHE A 95 -11.00 -7.33 -6.51
CA PHE A 95 -12.23 -6.66 -6.15
C PHE A 95 -12.92 -6.21 -7.45
N SER A 96 -13.95 -6.93 -7.87
CA SER A 96 -14.81 -6.51 -8.97
C SER A 96 -15.96 -5.70 -8.39
N SER A 97 -15.88 -4.38 -8.49
CA SER A 97 -16.98 -3.48 -8.15
C SER A 97 -18.05 -3.55 -9.25
N THR A 98 -18.83 -4.63 -9.26
CA THR A 98 -20.03 -4.73 -10.09
C THR A 98 -21.22 -4.13 -9.35
N GLY A 99 -21.77 -3.04 -9.91
CA GLY A 99 -23.15 -2.59 -9.74
C GLY A 99 -23.68 -2.39 -8.32
N ARG A 100 -23.62 -1.15 -7.82
CA ARG A 100 -24.35 -0.70 -6.62
C ARG A 100 -25.85 -1.00 -6.73
N ASN A 101 -26.36 -1.84 -5.82
CA ASN A 101 -27.73 -1.74 -5.33
C ASN A 101 -27.68 -1.07 -3.95
N GLU A 102 -28.44 0.02 -3.77
CA GLU A 102 -28.44 0.89 -2.58
C GLU A 102 -29.08 0.29 -1.31
N ARG A 103 -29.08 -1.04 -1.16
CA ARG A 103 -29.53 -1.68 0.09
C ARG A 103 -28.72 -2.95 0.27
N ASP A 104 -27.73 -2.90 1.16
CA ASP A 104 -27.45 -3.94 2.15
C ASP A 104 -26.29 -3.45 3.04
N ASP A 105 -26.37 -3.76 4.33
CA ASP A 105 -25.34 -3.46 5.32
C ASP A 105 -23.96 -3.85 4.76
N ASP A 106 -23.03 -2.88 4.73
CA ASP A 106 -21.69 -2.90 4.12
C ASP A 106 -20.76 -3.94 4.78
N ASN A 107 -21.19 -5.20 4.93
CA ASN A 107 -20.55 -6.32 5.62
C ASN A 107 -19.93 -5.99 6.99
N GLY A 108 -20.53 -5.03 7.71
CA GLY A 108 -20.05 -4.52 9.00
C GLY A 108 -18.91 -3.49 8.93
N TRP A 109 -18.53 -3.00 7.74
CA TRP A 109 -17.45 -2.02 7.57
C TRP A 109 -17.92 -0.58 7.87
N PRO A 110 -17.11 0.25 8.58
CA PRO A 110 -17.44 1.66 8.75
C PRO A 110 -17.46 2.41 7.39
N GLN A 111 -18.52 3.15 7.07
CA GLN A 111 -18.62 3.85 5.77
C GLN A 111 -17.45 4.79 5.46
N LYS A 112 -16.90 5.44 6.50
CA LYS A 112 -15.73 6.31 6.36
C LYS A 112 -14.46 5.53 6.00
N PHE A 113 -14.34 4.29 6.48
CA PHE A 113 -13.28 3.38 6.06
C PHE A 113 -13.47 2.99 4.60
N VAL A 114 -14.67 2.55 4.20
CA VAL A 114 -14.94 2.15 2.80
C VAL A 114 -14.62 3.30 1.85
N THR A 115 -15.10 4.51 2.15
CA THR A 115 -14.79 5.70 1.35
C THR A 115 -13.29 6.00 1.25
N ASP A 116 -12.53 5.78 2.34
CA ASP A 116 -11.08 6.00 2.36
C ASP A 116 -10.29 4.94 1.61
N PHE A 117 -10.61 3.68 1.87
CA PHE A 117 -10.04 2.52 1.20
C PHE A 117 -10.29 2.60 -0.30
N ASP A 118 -11.55 2.87 -0.68
CA ASP A 118 -11.93 3.10 -2.06
C ASP A 118 -11.21 4.29 -2.66
N SER A 119 -10.70 5.26 -1.89
CA SER A 119 -9.99 6.41 -2.48
C SER A 119 -8.52 6.14 -2.77
N ARG A 120 -7.96 5.02 -2.32
CA ARG A 120 -6.53 4.74 -2.52
C ARG A 120 -6.23 4.48 -4.00
N PHE A 121 -5.09 4.99 -4.46
CA PHE A 121 -4.61 4.71 -5.81
C PHE A 121 -4.20 3.24 -5.91
N TRP A 122 -4.82 2.51 -6.85
CA TRP A 122 -4.61 1.07 -7.02
C TRP A 122 -4.13 0.78 -8.43
N MET A 123 -2.90 0.28 -8.54
CA MET A 123 -2.29 -0.14 -9.79
C MET A 123 -2.37 -1.66 -9.90
N THR A 124 -2.84 -2.14 -11.05
CA THR A 124 -3.07 -3.56 -11.32
C THR A 124 -2.33 -3.99 -12.58
N TYR A 125 -2.34 -5.30 -12.87
CA TYR A 125 -1.86 -5.80 -14.14
C TYR A 125 -2.61 -5.16 -15.31
N ARG A 126 -1.86 -4.90 -16.37
CA ARG A 126 -2.37 -4.32 -17.61
C ARG A 126 -1.87 -5.12 -18.81
N ASN A 127 -2.54 -4.90 -19.91
CA ASN A 127 -2.23 -5.47 -21.20
C ASN A 127 -2.33 -4.37 -22.26
N GLU A 128 -1.84 -4.68 -23.46
CA GLU A 128 -1.91 -3.78 -24.62
C GLU A 128 -1.19 -2.43 -24.42
N PHE A 129 -0.28 -2.35 -23.46
CA PHE A 129 0.61 -1.20 -23.33
C PHE A 129 1.72 -1.25 -24.39
N LYS A 130 2.37 -0.10 -24.64
CA LYS A 130 3.47 -0.01 -25.63
C LYS A 130 4.55 -1.04 -25.32
N LEU A 131 5.07 -1.70 -26.34
CA LEU A 131 5.97 -2.84 -26.16
C LEU A 131 7.21 -2.49 -25.33
N ILE A 132 7.47 -3.27 -24.28
CA ILE A 132 8.75 -3.27 -23.55
C ILE A 132 9.66 -4.28 -24.24
N PRO A 133 10.79 -3.85 -24.85
CA PRO A 133 11.68 -4.74 -25.56
C PRO A 133 12.26 -5.84 -24.65
N ARG A 134 12.55 -6.99 -25.24
CA ARG A 134 13.29 -8.06 -24.54
C ARG A 134 14.71 -7.60 -24.24
N SER A 135 15.27 -8.07 -23.12
CA SER A 135 16.70 -7.87 -22.86
C SER A 135 17.53 -8.74 -23.79
N MET A 136 18.61 -8.19 -24.32
CA MET A 136 19.63 -8.92 -25.08
C MET A 136 20.66 -9.61 -24.18
N ASP A 137 20.56 -9.40 -22.85
CA ASP A 137 21.46 -10.04 -21.89
C ASP A 137 21.19 -11.54 -21.81
N PRO A 138 22.22 -12.40 -21.98
CA PRO A 138 22.07 -13.86 -21.88
C PRO A 138 21.45 -14.34 -20.56
N LYS A 139 21.59 -13.58 -19.47
CA LYS A 139 21.04 -13.94 -18.15
C LYS A 139 19.53 -13.73 -18.05
N ALA A 140 18.95 -12.88 -18.89
CA ALA A 140 17.55 -12.46 -18.77
C ALA A 140 16.55 -13.61 -18.89
N ALA A 141 16.77 -14.56 -19.81
CA ALA A 141 15.87 -15.71 -19.93
C ALA A 141 15.94 -16.61 -18.68
N SER A 142 17.12 -16.75 -18.07
CA SER A 142 17.33 -17.64 -16.92
C SER A 142 16.74 -17.10 -15.62
N SER A 143 16.60 -15.77 -15.47
CA SER A 143 16.06 -15.12 -14.27
C SER A 143 14.53 -15.10 -14.22
N MET A 144 13.86 -15.34 -15.35
CA MET A 144 12.39 -15.46 -15.41
C MET A 144 11.88 -16.74 -14.73
N SER A 145 10.67 -16.67 -14.18
CA SER A 145 9.96 -17.84 -13.66
C SER A 145 9.68 -18.86 -14.77
N LEU A 146 9.55 -20.15 -14.43
CA LEU A 146 9.32 -21.21 -15.42
C LEU A 146 8.07 -20.96 -16.30
N PRO A 147 6.89 -20.59 -15.75
CA PRO A 147 5.74 -20.25 -16.58
C PRO A 147 6.02 -19.06 -17.50
N MET A 148 6.79 -18.08 -17.03
CA MET A 148 7.13 -16.91 -17.81
C MET A 148 8.11 -17.24 -18.94
N ARG A 149 9.09 -18.13 -18.72
CA ARG A 149 9.97 -18.63 -19.78
C ARG A 149 9.20 -19.35 -20.88
N ILE A 150 8.21 -20.16 -20.52
CA ILE A 150 7.38 -20.87 -21.50
C ILE A 150 6.57 -19.87 -22.33
N ARG A 151 5.92 -18.89 -21.68
CA ARG A 151 5.23 -17.79 -22.39
C ARG A 151 6.19 -16.97 -23.25
N TYR A 152 7.41 -16.73 -22.78
CA TYR A 152 8.43 -15.98 -23.49
C TYR A 152 8.92 -16.71 -24.76
N GLN A 153 9.01 -18.04 -24.72
CA GLN A 153 9.40 -18.87 -25.86
C GLN A 153 8.28 -19.05 -26.88
N LEU A 154 7.03 -19.14 -26.42
CA LEU A 154 5.86 -19.37 -27.28
C LEU A 154 5.15 -18.10 -27.75
N GLY A 155 5.39 -16.97 -27.07
CA GLY A 155 4.77 -15.67 -27.35
C GLY A 155 5.51 -14.84 -28.38
N ASP A 156 4.92 -13.69 -28.72
CA ASP A 156 5.43 -12.77 -29.73
C ASP A 156 6.89 -12.33 -29.44
N GLN A 157 7.74 -12.42 -30.46
CA GLN A 157 9.21 -12.23 -30.34
C GLN A 157 9.60 -10.77 -30.04
N GLY A 158 8.66 -9.83 -30.14
CA GLY A 158 8.92 -8.40 -30.02
C GLY A 158 9.18 -7.90 -28.59
N GLY A 159 8.65 -8.54 -27.55
CA GLY A 159 8.72 -7.98 -26.18
C GLY A 159 7.50 -8.28 -25.32
N PHE A 160 7.30 -7.46 -24.29
CA PHE A 160 6.17 -7.55 -23.37
C PHE A 160 5.20 -6.40 -23.59
N SER A 161 3.93 -6.71 -23.84
CA SER A 161 2.81 -5.76 -23.84
C SER A 161 1.83 -6.02 -22.68
N SER A 162 2.19 -6.96 -21.79
CA SER A 162 1.47 -7.20 -20.54
C SER A 162 2.44 -7.57 -19.42
N ASP A 163 2.11 -7.14 -18.21
CA ASP A 163 2.86 -7.44 -17.00
C ASP A 163 2.26 -8.58 -16.17
N SER A 164 1.22 -9.22 -16.70
CA SER A 164 0.56 -10.36 -16.10
C SER A 164 1.53 -11.53 -15.87
N GLY A 165 1.79 -11.84 -14.59
CA GLY A 165 2.65 -12.94 -14.18
C GLY A 165 4.08 -12.55 -13.79
N TRP A 166 4.45 -11.27 -13.88
CA TRP A 166 5.77 -10.80 -13.46
C TRP A 166 5.78 -9.39 -12.83
N GLY A 167 4.82 -8.54 -13.16
CA GLY A 167 4.79 -7.12 -12.74
C GLY A 167 4.23 -6.82 -11.35
N CYS A 168 3.78 -7.81 -10.56
CA CYS A 168 3.03 -7.54 -9.33
C CYS A 168 3.76 -6.61 -8.36
N MET A 169 5.05 -6.86 -8.11
CA MET A 169 5.81 -6.03 -7.17
C MET A 169 5.99 -4.60 -7.69
N ILE A 170 6.12 -4.41 -9.01
CA ILE A 170 6.14 -3.07 -9.62
C ILE A 170 4.81 -2.38 -9.37
N ARG A 171 3.67 -3.06 -9.57
CA ARG A 171 2.33 -2.50 -9.32
C ARG A 171 2.10 -2.15 -7.84
N SER A 172 2.58 -2.99 -6.93
CA SER A 172 2.57 -2.68 -5.49
C SER A 172 3.41 -1.44 -5.17
N GLY A 173 4.60 -1.33 -5.76
CA GLY A 173 5.47 -0.15 -5.62
C GLY A 173 4.86 1.12 -6.21
N GLN A 174 4.24 1.03 -7.40
CA GLN A 174 3.52 2.14 -8.02
C GLN A 174 2.32 2.59 -7.16
N SER A 175 1.56 1.64 -6.59
CA SER A 175 0.44 1.96 -5.70
C SER A 175 0.93 2.67 -4.44
N LEU A 176 2.02 2.19 -3.82
CA LEU A 176 2.64 2.81 -2.66
C LEU A 176 3.11 4.25 -2.98
N LEU A 177 3.84 4.43 -4.09
CA LEU A 177 4.32 5.75 -4.51
C LEU A 177 3.17 6.71 -4.87
N ALA A 178 2.17 6.24 -5.61
CA ALA A 178 1.00 7.05 -5.97
C ALA A 178 0.24 7.55 -4.73
N ASN A 179 0.05 6.69 -3.74
CA ASN A 179 -0.58 7.08 -2.48
C ASN A 179 0.31 8.04 -1.66
N ALA A 180 1.63 7.87 -1.65
CA ALA A 180 2.55 8.80 -1.00
C ALA A 180 2.49 10.20 -1.65
N ILE A 181 2.56 10.27 -2.98
CA ILE A 181 2.41 11.54 -3.72
C ILE A 181 1.02 12.14 -3.48
N GLY A 182 -0.03 11.31 -3.46
CA GLY A 182 -1.39 11.72 -3.17
C GLY A 182 -1.52 12.32 -1.77
N MET A 183 -0.89 11.73 -0.76
CA MET A 183 -0.87 12.28 0.60
C MET A 183 -0.19 13.64 0.67
N VAL A 184 0.90 13.86 -0.08
CA VAL A 184 1.62 15.13 -0.13
C VAL A 184 0.82 16.21 -0.88
N ARG A 185 0.28 15.88 -2.07
CA ARG A 185 -0.36 16.87 -2.95
C ARG A 185 -1.84 17.08 -2.65
N LEU A 186 -2.57 16.01 -2.33
CA LEU A 186 -4.02 16.03 -2.11
C LEU A 186 -4.39 16.08 -0.62
N GLY A 187 -3.52 15.56 0.24
CA GLY A 187 -3.74 15.43 1.68
C GLY A 187 -4.28 14.06 2.08
N ARG A 188 -4.00 13.60 3.32
CA ARG A 188 -4.48 12.30 3.82
C ARG A 188 -6.01 12.19 3.88
N GLU A 189 -6.69 13.30 4.16
CA GLU A 189 -8.15 13.40 4.25
C GLU A 189 -8.85 13.46 2.88
N TRP A 190 -8.09 13.58 1.80
CA TRP A 190 -8.65 13.60 0.45
C TRP A 190 -9.40 12.31 0.13
N ARG A 191 -10.52 12.43 -0.58
CA ARG A 191 -11.33 11.33 -1.12
C ARG A 191 -11.67 11.61 -2.59
N ARG A 192 -11.97 10.55 -3.37
CA ARG A 192 -12.27 10.68 -4.80
C ARG A 192 -13.36 11.72 -5.08
N GLY A 193 -13.18 12.48 -6.16
CA GLY A 193 -14.14 13.50 -6.60
C GLY A 193 -13.99 14.88 -5.95
N GLN A 194 -13.15 15.05 -4.91
CA GLN A 194 -12.92 16.36 -4.28
C GLN A 194 -11.96 17.27 -5.08
N ARG A 195 -10.94 16.68 -5.73
CA ARG A 195 -9.85 17.38 -6.44
C ARG A 195 -9.53 16.64 -7.73
N LYS A 196 -10.47 16.71 -8.67
CA LYS A 196 -10.53 15.80 -9.84
C LYS A 196 -9.38 16.05 -10.81
N GLU A 197 -9.05 17.31 -11.05
CA GLU A 197 -7.97 17.72 -11.94
C GLU A 197 -6.62 17.19 -11.44
N GLU A 198 -6.32 17.39 -10.15
CA GLU A 198 -5.07 16.93 -9.55
C GLU A 198 -5.02 15.40 -9.40
N GLU A 199 -6.17 14.74 -9.17
CA GLU A 199 -6.29 13.28 -9.20
C GLU A 199 -5.92 12.72 -10.60
N ILE A 200 -6.46 13.33 -11.66
CA ILE A 200 -6.17 12.92 -13.04
C ILE A 200 -4.70 13.17 -13.38
N GLU A 201 -4.15 14.32 -13.01
CA GLU A 201 -2.73 14.64 -13.21
C GLU A 201 -1.83 13.63 -12.51
N LEU A 202 -2.15 13.26 -11.27
CA LEU A 202 -1.41 12.23 -10.54
C LEU A 202 -1.49 10.89 -11.26
N LEU A 203 -2.68 10.43 -11.63
CA LEU A 203 -2.88 9.16 -12.33
C LEU A 203 -2.12 9.10 -13.66
N ARG A 204 -2.09 10.20 -14.42
CA ARG A 204 -1.35 10.29 -15.69
C ARG A 204 0.14 10.01 -15.52
N MET A 205 0.72 10.30 -14.36
CA MET A 205 2.12 10.02 -14.09
C MET A 205 2.44 8.51 -14.04
N PHE A 206 1.43 7.67 -13.84
CA PHE A 206 1.55 6.20 -13.70
C PHE A 206 0.95 5.43 -14.87
N ALA A 207 0.53 6.13 -15.94
CA ALA A 207 0.01 5.46 -17.13
C ALA A 207 1.05 4.47 -17.71
N ASP A 208 0.59 3.39 -18.34
CA ASP A 208 1.47 2.41 -19.01
C ASP A 208 1.96 2.92 -20.38
N ASP A 209 2.56 4.10 -20.35
CA ASP A 209 3.18 4.78 -21.48
C ASP A 209 4.61 5.16 -21.07
N PRO A 210 5.65 4.89 -21.88
CA PRO A 210 7.02 5.34 -21.62
C PRO A 210 7.16 6.83 -21.31
N ALA A 211 6.24 7.68 -21.82
CA ALA A 211 6.23 9.10 -21.52
C ALA A 211 5.83 9.42 -20.06
N ALA A 212 5.10 8.53 -19.40
CA ALA A 212 4.69 8.73 -18.02
C ALA A 212 5.84 8.38 -17.05
N PRO A 213 6.21 9.28 -16.12
CA PRO A 213 7.43 9.18 -15.30
C PRO A 213 7.50 7.90 -14.45
N TYR A 214 6.37 7.42 -13.93
CA TYR A 214 6.28 6.24 -13.07
C TYR A 214 5.64 5.04 -13.77
N SER A 215 5.66 5.03 -15.11
CA SER A 215 5.19 3.90 -15.92
C SER A 215 5.95 2.62 -15.60
N ILE A 216 5.33 1.47 -15.90
CA ILE A 216 6.01 0.18 -15.79
C ILE A 216 7.26 0.12 -16.68
N HIS A 217 7.26 0.82 -17.82
CA HIS A 217 8.40 0.96 -18.72
C HIS A 217 9.61 1.55 -18.01
N ASN A 218 9.42 2.65 -17.29
CA ASN A 218 10.51 3.33 -16.58
C ASN A 218 11.01 2.53 -15.37
N PHE A 219 10.12 1.80 -14.68
CA PHE A 219 10.54 0.84 -13.65
C PHE A 219 11.41 -0.28 -14.23
N VAL A 220 11.02 -0.84 -15.38
CA VAL A 220 11.77 -1.91 -16.03
C VAL A 220 13.09 -1.42 -16.62
N GLU A 221 13.11 -0.24 -17.23
CA GLU A 221 14.33 0.38 -17.76
C GLU A 221 15.36 0.63 -16.65
N TYR A 222 14.93 1.24 -15.54
CA TYR A 222 15.80 1.46 -14.40
C TYR A 222 16.25 0.14 -13.77
N GLY A 223 15.31 -0.79 -13.53
CA GLY A 223 15.59 -2.09 -12.95
C GLY A 223 16.62 -2.88 -13.77
N SER A 224 16.50 -2.86 -15.10
CA SER A 224 17.43 -3.58 -15.98
C SER A 224 18.81 -2.94 -16.01
N SER A 225 18.88 -1.61 -15.98
CA SER A 225 20.15 -0.88 -16.10
C SER A 225 20.93 -0.77 -14.79
N ARG A 226 20.24 -0.74 -13.65
CA ARG A 226 20.87 -0.48 -12.33
C ARG A 226 20.71 -1.60 -11.31
N CYS A 227 19.66 -2.41 -11.41
CA CYS A 227 19.36 -3.46 -10.43
C CYS A 227 19.59 -4.88 -10.97
N GLY A 228 19.98 -5.02 -12.25
CA GLY A 228 20.09 -6.33 -12.90
C GLY A 228 18.76 -7.07 -13.02
N LYS A 229 17.64 -6.34 -13.06
CA LYS A 229 16.27 -6.87 -13.16
C LYS A 229 15.72 -6.70 -14.56
N TYR A 230 15.65 -7.78 -15.31
CA TYR A 230 15.31 -7.73 -16.73
C TYR A 230 13.79 -7.69 -16.97
N PRO A 231 13.32 -7.20 -18.14
CA PRO A 231 11.92 -7.27 -18.54
C PRO A 231 11.39 -8.71 -18.42
N GLY A 232 10.24 -8.92 -17.77
CA GLY A 232 9.68 -10.25 -17.51
C GLY A 232 10.16 -10.93 -16.22
N GLU A 233 11.14 -10.36 -15.52
CA GLU A 233 11.61 -10.85 -14.22
C GLU A 233 10.79 -10.26 -13.07
N TRP A 234 10.64 -11.04 -12.00
CA TRP A 234 10.03 -10.56 -10.76
C TRP A 234 10.96 -9.63 -9.98
N PHE A 235 10.42 -8.48 -9.60
CA PHE A 235 11.09 -7.50 -8.75
C PHE A 235 10.88 -7.86 -7.28
N GLY A 236 11.90 -7.69 -6.45
CA GLY A 236 11.74 -7.71 -5.00
C GLY A 236 11.55 -6.29 -4.43
N PRO A 237 11.23 -6.16 -3.12
CA PRO A 237 11.08 -4.87 -2.46
C PRO A 237 12.30 -3.94 -2.61
N SER A 238 13.52 -4.47 -2.53
CA SER A 238 14.75 -3.68 -2.64
C SER A 238 14.92 -3.05 -4.03
N ALA A 239 14.76 -3.83 -5.11
CA ALA A 239 14.85 -3.31 -6.48
C ALA A 239 13.73 -2.29 -6.76
N THR A 240 12.52 -2.56 -6.26
CA THR A 240 11.38 -1.65 -6.38
C THR A 240 11.63 -0.32 -5.66
N SER A 241 12.20 -0.37 -4.44
CA SER A 241 12.55 0.82 -3.67
C SER A 241 13.62 1.67 -4.36
N GLN A 242 14.62 1.02 -4.98
CA GLN A 242 15.62 1.72 -5.80
C GLN A 242 15.00 2.41 -7.01
N CYS A 243 14.06 1.76 -7.70
CA CYS A 243 13.31 2.38 -8.79
C CYS A 243 12.50 3.59 -8.30
N ILE A 244 11.75 3.45 -7.21
CA ILE A 244 10.97 4.55 -6.61
C ILE A 244 11.89 5.72 -6.30
N LYS A 245 13.02 5.48 -5.63
CA LYS A 245 13.99 6.53 -5.30
C LYS A 245 14.47 7.24 -6.55
N ALA A 246 14.98 6.51 -7.54
CA ALA A 246 15.57 7.13 -8.71
C ALA A 246 14.56 7.88 -9.59
N LEU A 247 13.35 7.33 -9.77
CA LEU A 247 12.31 7.99 -10.54
C LEU A 247 11.78 9.22 -9.81
N THR A 248 11.63 9.16 -8.48
CA THR A 248 11.24 10.32 -7.67
C THR A 248 12.30 11.41 -7.72
N ASP A 249 13.58 11.08 -7.53
CA ASP A 249 14.69 12.05 -7.59
C ASP A 249 14.75 12.75 -8.97
N LYS A 250 14.36 12.06 -10.04
CA LYS A 250 14.32 12.59 -11.40
C LYS A 250 13.10 13.48 -11.70
N HIS A 251 11.94 13.16 -11.12
CA HIS A 251 10.65 13.74 -11.54
C HIS A 251 9.95 14.59 -10.47
N GLU A 252 10.35 14.49 -9.19
CA GLU A 252 9.76 15.25 -8.06
C GLU A 252 10.81 16.17 -7.43
N PRO A 253 10.96 17.42 -7.90
CA PRO A 253 11.92 18.34 -7.29
C PRO A 253 11.59 18.63 -5.82
N ASP A 254 10.33 18.53 -5.41
CA ASP A 254 9.84 18.90 -4.08
C ASP A 254 9.62 17.71 -3.14
N MET A 255 9.95 16.49 -3.56
CA MET A 255 9.89 15.29 -2.72
C MET A 255 11.26 14.62 -2.64
N ARG A 256 11.49 13.83 -1.60
CA ARG A 256 12.73 13.06 -1.40
C ARG A 256 12.40 11.63 -1.05
N VAL A 257 13.34 10.72 -1.32
CA VAL A 257 13.25 9.33 -0.90
C VAL A 257 14.51 8.97 -0.12
N TYR A 258 14.31 8.68 1.17
CA TYR A 258 15.28 8.04 2.03
C TYR A 258 15.02 6.54 2.02
N MET A 259 16.05 5.75 1.72
CA MET A 259 15.93 4.30 1.65
C MET A 259 17.02 3.67 2.51
N THR A 260 16.65 2.69 3.31
CA THR A 260 17.64 1.88 4.03
C THR A 260 18.20 0.82 3.08
N GLN A 261 19.53 0.65 3.07
CA GLN A 261 20.18 -0.28 2.15
C GLN A 261 20.14 -1.71 2.70
N ASP A 262 20.90 -1.96 3.78
CA ASP A 262 21.14 -3.31 4.30
C ASP A 262 20.63 -3.53 5.73
N SER A 263 20.25 -2.46 6.42
CA SER A 263 19.70 -2.50 7.78
C SER A 263 18.28 -1.93 7.80
N PRO A 264 17.38 -2.38 8.68
CA PRO A 264 16.13 -1.69 8.95
C PRO A 264 16.30 -0.35 9.69
N ASP A 265 17.52 -0.01 10.12
CA ASP A 265 17.80 1.18 10.92
C ASP A 265 17.67 2.48 10.11
N VAL A 266 17.02 3.47 10.71
CA VAL A 266 16.91 4.83 10.19
C VAL A 266 17.82 5.73 11.01
N TYR A 267 18.85 6.30 10.36
CA TYR A 267 19.77 7.22 11.02
C TYR A 267 19.32 8.67 10.79
N GLU A 268 19.13 9.41 11.89
CA GLU A 268 18.62 10.79 11.85
C GLU A 268 19.46 11.69 10.94
N ASP A 269 20.78 11.71 11.10
CA ASP A 269 21.66 12.56 10.28
C ASP A 269 21.56 12.26 8.79
N SER A 270 21.48 10.98 8.42
CA SER A 270 21.37 10.55 7.02
C SER A 270 19.99 10.87 6.44
N PHE A 271 18.95 10.72 7.24
CA PHE A 271 17.59 11.11 6.88
C PHE A 271 17.51 12.63 6.66
N ILE A 272 18.01 13.43 7.60
CA ILE A 272 18.00 14.89 7.53
C ILE A 272 18.83 15.39 6.34
N ALA A 273 19.99 14.79 6.06
CA ALA A 273 20.79 15.11 4.88
C ALA A 273 20.06 14.80 3.56
N THR A 274 19.21 13.77 3.54
CA THR A 274 18.39 13.45 2.36
C THR A 274 17.18 14.37 2.23
N ALA A 275 16.54 14.71 3.35
CA ALA A 275 15.29 15.45 3.39
C ALA A 275 15.48 16.96 3.18
N LYS A 276 16.63 17.52 3.56
CA LYS A 276 16.93 18.94 3.37
C LYS A 276 17.59 19.19 2.03
N SER A 277 17.16 20.25 1.35
CA SER A 277 17.88 20.83 0.21
C SER A 277 19.14 21.58 0.66
N ASP A 278 20.00 21.96 -0.29
CA ASP A 278 21.21 22.76 -0.04
C ASP A 278 20.92 24.09 0.70
N ASN A 279 19.71 24.62 0.52
CA ASN A 279 19.25 25.84 1.18
C ASN A 279 18.66 25.58 2.59
N GLY A 280 18.77 24.36 3.11
CA GLY A 280 18.25 23.95 4.42
C GLY A 280 16.75 23.69 4.49
N ILE A 281 16.01 23.87 3.40
CA ILE A 281 14.55 23.65 3.34
C ILE A 281 14.25 22.15 3.38
N PHE A 282 13.44 21.73 4.36
CA PHE A 282 12.94 20.36 4.49
C PHE A 282 11.90 20.08 3.41
N LYS A 283 12.05 18.94 2.73
CA LYS A 283 11.11 18.46 1.71
C LYS A 283 10.37 17.23 2.21
N PRO A 284 9.08 17.06 1.88
CA PRO A 284 8.35 15.81 2.08
C PRO A 284 9.22 14.62 1.66
N THR A 285 9.44 13.68 2.59
CA THR A 285 10.40 12.59 2.39
C THR A 285 9.73 11.25 2.64
N ILE A 286 9.75 10.39 1.62
CA ILE A 286 9.34 9.00 1.72
C ILE A 286 10.48 8.22 2.40
N ILE A 287 10.16 7.46 3.45
CA ILE A 287 11.09 6.55 4.12
C ILE A 287 10.75 5.13 3.68
N LEU A 288 11.63 4.50 2.91
CA LEU A 288 11.50 3.12 2.44
C LEU A 288 12.45 2.22 3.22
N ILE A 289 11.89 1.29 4.00
CA ILE A 289 12.66 0.33 4.79
C ILE A 289 12.48 -1.05 4.15
N SER A 290 13.51 -1.52 3.45
CA SER A 290 13.52 -2.88 2.89
C SER A 290 14.09 -3.84 3.92
N THR A 291 13.27 -4.75 4.46
CA THR A 291 13.68 -5.67 5.52
C THR A 291 13.13 -7.08 5.33
N ARG A 292 13.80 -8.07 5.91
CA ARG A 292 13.37 -9.47 5.95
C ARG A 292 13.01 -9.84 7.39
N LEU A 293 11.74 -10.12 7.63
CA LEU A 293 11.19 -10.33 8.99
C LEU A 293 11.16 -11.81 9.43
N GLY A 294 11.75 -12.70 8.64
CA GLY A 294 11.89 -14.12 8.96
C GLY A 294 12.37 -14.93 7.76
N ILE A 295 12.54 -16.24 7.96
CA ILE A 295 13.02 -17.14 6.90
C ILE A 295 11.88 -17.48 5.94
N ASP A 296 10.83 -18.10 6.48
CA ASP A 296 9.64 -18.56 5.72
C ASP A 296 8.37 -17.77 6.06
N LYS A 297 8.24 -17.36 7.33
CA LYS A 297 7.13 -16.57 7.85
C LYS A 297 7.62 -15.39 8.67
N ILE A 298 6.77 -14.38 8.84
CA ILE A 298 7.07 -13.25 9.73
C ILE A 298 7.24 -13.78 11.15
N THR A 299 8.39 -13.50 11.75
CA THR A 299 8.68 -13.88 13.14
C THR A 299 7.75 -13.12 14.07
N GLN A 300 7.10 -13.82 15.00
CA GLN A 300 6.06 -13.26 15.87
C GLN A 300 6.48 -12.01 16.64
N VAL A 301 7.77 -11.91 17.00
CA VAL A 301 8.34 -10.75 17.69
C VAL A 301 8.13 -9.42 16.92
N TYR A 302 7.92 -9.47 15.60
CA TYR A 302 7.71 -8.28 14.77
C TYR A 302 6.24 -7.89 14.58
N TRP A 303 5.27 -8.70 15.01
CA TRP A 303 3.85 -8.46 14.71
C TRP A 303 3.35 -7.13 15.28
N GLU A 304 3.63 -6.86 16.55
CA GLU A 304 3.24 -5.60 17.20
C GLU A 304 3.89 -4.38 16.54
N ALA A 305 5.16 -4.51 16.12
CA ALA A 305 5.86 -3.45 15.41
C ALA A 305 5.24 -3.16 14.03
N LEU A 306 4.83 -4.20 13.30
CA LEU A 306 4.15 -4.06 12.00
C LEU A 306 2.77 -3.42 12.15
N ILE A 307 1.99 -3.85 13.14
CA ILE A 307 0.68 -3.25 13.44
C ILE A 307 0.87 -1.78 13.76
N SER A 308 1.82 -1.45 14.65
CA SER A 308 2.12 -0.07 15.02
C SER A 308 2.53 0.79 13.82
N ALA A 309 3.35 0.24 12.91
CA ALA A 309 3.77 0.94 11.69
C ALA A 309 2.59 1.26 10.74
N LEU A 310 1.56 0.43 10.70
CA LEU A 310 0.33 0.69 9.93
C LEU A 310 -0.61 1.70 10.61
N GLN A 311 -0.47 1.86 11.93
CA GLN A 311 -1.24 2.81 12.74
C GLN A 311 -0.62 4.21 12.80
N MET A 312 0.64 4.36 12.40
CA MET A 312 1.30 5.66 12.32
C MET A 312 0.61 6.58 11.29
N PRO A 313 0.35 7.87 11.63
CA PRO A 313 -0.21 8.83 10.67
C PRO A 313 0.62 9.01 9.38
N GLN A 314 1.92 8.71 9.45
CA GLN A 314 2.88 8.78 8.36
C GLN A 314 2.88 7.51 7.50
N SER A 315 2.11 6.48 7.85
CA SER A 315 2.12 5.20 7.18
C SER A 315 1.66 5.32 5.72
N ILE A 316 2.47 4.78 4.81
CA ILE A 316 2.13 4.61 3.39
C ILE A 316 1.92 3.13 3.03
N GLY A 317 1.84 2.27 4.05
CA GLY A 317 1.60 0.84 3.92
C GLY A 317 2.87 0.01 3.80
N ILE A 318 2.68 -1.26 3.43
CA ILE A 318 3.73 -2.26 3.26
C ILE A 318 3.55 -2.90 1.88
N ALA A 319 4.65 -3.09 1.16
CA ALA A 319 4.68 -3.86 -0.08
C ALA A 319 5.72 -4.97 0.06
N GLY A 320 5.30 -6.23 -0.17
CA GLY A 320 6.14 -7.41 0.01
C GLY A 320 5.49 -8.67 -0.53
#